data_AF-H5U1I5-F1
#
_entry.id   AF-H5U1I5-F1
#
_cell.length_a   1.000
_cell.length_b   1.000
_cell.length_c   1.000
_cell.angle_alpha   90.00
_cell.angle_beta   90.00
_cell.angle_gamma   90.00
#
_symmetry.space_group_name_H-M   'P 1'
#
loop_
_entity.id
_entity.type
_entity.pdbx_description
1 polymer ?
#
loop_
_entity_poly.entity_id
_entity_poly.type
_entity_poly.pdbx_seq_one_letter_code
_entity_poly.pdbx_strand_id
1 'polypeptide(L)' 'MAKVSGKTVSGCDFLRLDDDGRIVDFTVMVRPLSAAVALSEAMGAQFDRIRTEATAELSGS' A
#
# COMPACT_ATOMS: atom_id res chain seq x y z
N MET A 1 -5.63 6.03 14.86
CA MET A 1 -6.28 6.38 13.58
C MET A 1 -5.30 7.24 12.80
N ALA A 2 -5.05 6.93 11.54
CA ALA A 2 -4.10 7.69 10.73
C ALA A 2 -4.80 8.82 9.97
N LYS A 3 -4.04 9.70 9.32
CA LYS A 3 -4.57 10.74 8.43
C LYS A 3 -3.89 10.68 7.07
N VAL A 4 -4.65 10.85 6.00
CA VAL A 4 -4.16 11.00 4.63
C VAL A 4 -4.79 12.25 4.04
N SER A 5 -3.95 13.21 3.61
CA SER A 5 -4.42 14.49 3.06
C SER A 5 -5.46 15.19 3.95
N GLY A 6 -5.23 15.18 5.27
CA GLY A 6 -6.14 15.76 6.26
C GLY A 6 -7.38 14.93 6.60
N LYS A 7 -7.66 13.84 5.89
CA LYS A 7 -8.81 12.95 6.14
C LYS A 7 -8.42 11.84 7.13
N THR A 8 -9.25 11.62 8.14
CA THR A 8 -9.10 10.49 9.07
C THR A 8 -9.31 9.18 8.31
N VAL A 9 -8.37 8.25 8.46
CA VAL A 9 -8.41 6.94 7.84
C VAL A 9 -8.42 5.83 8.89
N SER A 10 -9.21 4.80 8.63
CA SER A 10 -9.24 3.54 9.35
C SER A 10 -9.40 2.39 8.36
N GLY A 11 -8.97 1.19 8.73
CA GLY A 11 -8.92 0.06 7.82
C GLY A 11 -8.50 -1.21 8.52
N CYS A 12 -8.36 -2.28 7.76
CA CYS A 12 -7.82 -3.55 8.22
C CYS A 12 -7.17 -4.30 7.07
N ASP A 13 -6.25 -5.18 7.44
CA ASP A 13 -5.48 -6.02 6.54
C ASP A 13 -5.93 -7.47 6.72
N PHE A 14 -6.29 -8.13 5.62
CA PHE A 14 -6.58 -9.55 5.57
C PHE A 14 -5.41 -10.26 4.91
N LEU A 15 -4.77 -11.12 5.68
CA LEU A 15 -3.67 -11.96 5.22
C LEU A 15 -4.14 -13.40 5.18
N ARG A 16 -3.93 -14.08 4.05
CA ARG A 16 -3.92 -15.55 4.02
C ARG A 16 -2.47 -16.01 3.90
N LEU A 17 -2.14 -16.99 4.73
CA LEU A 17 -0.82 -17.59 4.76
C LEU A 17 -0.87 -19.02 4.21
N ASP A 18 0.23 -19.49 3.63
CA ASP A 18 0.44 -20.91 3.36
C ASP A 18 0.95 -21.67 4.60
N ASP A 19 1.23 -22.96 4.43
CA ASP A 19 1.68 -23.85 5.49
C ASP A 19 3.08 -23.49 6.03
N ASP A 20 3.89 -22.79 5.24
CA ASP A 20 5.20 -22.27 5.65
C ASP A 20 5.09 -20.88 6.31
N GLY A 21 3.88 -20.35 6.48
CA GLY A 21 3.61 -19.04 7.05
C GLY A 21 3.91 -17.87 6.12
N ARG A 22 4.06 -18.10 4.80
CA ARG A 22 4.25 -17.03 3.81
C ARG A 22 2.92 -16.46 3.36
N ILE A 23 2.89 -15.16 3.07
CA ILE A 23 1.69 -14.47 2.60
C ILE A 23 1.38 -14.92 1.16
N VAL A 24 0.21 -15.52 0.97
CA VAL A 24 -0.32 -15.90 -0.35
C VAL A 24 -1.44 -14.99 -0.82
N ASP A 25 -2.01 -14.19 0.08
CA ASP A 25 -3.03 -13.20 -0.23
C ASP A 25 -2.97 -12.06 0.75
N PHE A 26 -3.07 -10.83 0.23
CA PHE A 26 -3.08 -9.62 1.03
C PHE A 26 -4.13 -8.65 0.49
N THR A 27 -5.24 -8.54 1.22
CA THR A 27 -6.30 -7.58 0.95
C THR A 27 -6.31 -6.47 2.00
N VAL A 28 -6.23 -5.21 1.56
CA VAL A 28 -6.31 -4.03 2.42
C VAL A 28 -7.68 -3.38 2.25
N MET A 29 -8.40 -3.15 3.36
CA MET A 29 -9.63 -2.35 3.36
C MET A 29 -9.40 -0.97 3.97
N VAL A 30 -9.96 0.05 3.33
CA VAL A 30 -9.83 1.45 3.77
C VAL A 30 -11.19 2.12 3.82
N ARG A 31 -11.45 2.84 4.92
CA ARG A 31 -12.68 3.61 5.13
C ARG A 31 -12.40 4.96 5.82
N PRO A 32 -13.24 5.98 5.56
CA PRO A 32 -14.34 6.00 4.58
C PRO A 32 -13.83 6.09 3.12
N LEU A 33 -14.73 5.94 2.14
CA LEU A 33 -14.37 5.99 0.70
C LEU A 33 -13.55 7.24 0.34
N SER A 34 -13.89 8.39 0.91
CA SER A 34 -13.16 9.64 0.68
C SER A 34 -11.69 9.61 1.13
N ALA A 35 -11.36 8.79 2.13
CA ALA A 35 -9.99 8.53 2.57
C ALA A 35 -9.31 7.46 1.70
N ALA A 36 -10.06 6.46 1.20
CA ALA A 36 -9.55 5.48 0.25
C ALA A 36 -9.11 6.14 -1.08
N VAL A 37 -9.90 7.08 -1.59
CA VAL A 37 -9.55 7.88 -2.78
C VAL A 37 -8.27 8.68 -2.53
N ALA A 38 -8.19 9.39 -1.39
CA ALA A 38 -7.01 10.18 -1.04
C ALA A 38 -5.75 9.32 -0.88
N LEU A 39 -5.88 8.10 -0.35
CA LEU A 39 -4.79 7.14 -0.27
C LEU A 39 -4.35 6.68 -1.67
N SER A 40 -5.29 6.36 -2.56
CA SER A 40 -4.98 5.95 -3.93
C SER A 40 -4.21 7.04 -4.70
N GLU A 41 -4.61 8.30 -4.56
CA GLU A 41 -3.92 9.44 -5.18
C GLU A 41 -2.49 9.60 -4.64
N ALA A 42 -2.33 9.54 -3.31
CA ALA A 42 -1.03 9.65 -2.66
C ALA A 42 -0.07 8.53 -3.06
N MET A 43 -0.57 7.28 -3.16
CA MET A 43 0.22 6.14 -3.61
C MET A 43 0.58 6.23 -5.10
N GLY A 44 -0.36 6.64 -5.94
CA GLY A 44 -0.10 6.86 -7.36
C GLY A 44 1.04 7.86 -7.61
N ALA A 45 1.10 8.93 -6.82
CA ALA A 45 2.19 9.91 -6.88
C ALA A 45 3.57 9.35 -6.47
N GLN A 46 3.63 8.22 -5.74
CA GLN A 46 4.89 7.58 -5.38
C GLN A 46 5.41 6.62 -6.45
N PHE A 47 4.61 6.29 -7.47
CA PHE A 47 4.91 5.19 -8.38
C PHE A 47 6.22 5.39 -9.17
N ASP A 48 6.44 6.59 -9.70
CA ASP A 48 7.67 6.89 -10.47
C ASP A 48 8.93 6.79 -9.62
N ARG A 49 8.86 7.22 -8.35
CA ARG A 49 9.97 7.08 -7.40
C ARG A 49 10.25 5.60 -7.13
N ILE A 50 9.22 4.82 -6.79
CA ILE A 50 9.34 3.39 -6.51
C ILE A 50 9.95 2.66 -7.71
N ARG A 51 9.49 2.97 -8.93
CA ARG A 51 10.02 2.39 -10.17
C ARG A 51 11.50 2.67 -10.35
N THR A 52 11.91 3.92 -10.08
CA THR A 52 13.31 4.33 -10.19
C THR A 52 14.20 3.60 -9.19
N GLU A 53 13.77 3.55 -7.92
CA GLU A 53 14.47 2.84 -6.84
C GLU A 53 14.61 1.35 -7.16
N ALA A 54 13.53 0.68 -7.58
CA ALA A 54 13.55 -0.74 -7.93
C ALA A 54 14.48 -1.05 -9.12
N THR A 55 14.52 -0.16 -10.13
CA THR A 55 15.40 -0.34 -11.29
C THR A 55 16.87 -0.16 -10.89
N ALA A 56 17.17 0.78 -9.99
CA ALA A 56 18.52 1.01 -9.48
C ALA A 56 19.04 -0.20 -8.68
N GLU A 57 18.21 -0.80 -7.83
CA GLU A 57 18.55 -2.02 -7.07
C GLU A 57 18.85 -3.21 -7.99
N LEU A 58 18.08 -3.38 -9.07
CA LEU A 58 18.31 -4.44 -10.07
C LEU A 58 19.61 -4.24 -10.86
N SER A 59 20.01 -3.00 -11.11
CA SER A 59 21.26 -2.69 -11.84
C SER A 59 22.53 -2.79 -10.98
N GLY A 60 22.37 -2.91 -9.66
CA GLY A 60 23.46 -3.02 -8.68
C GLY A 60 23.82 -4.45 -8.26
N SER A 61 23.21 -5.48 -8.88
CA SER A 61 23.46 -6.90 -8.61
C SER A 61 24.29 -7.58 -9.70
#